data_AF-A0A1Q5BHY1-F1
#
_entry.id   AF-A0A1Q5BHY1-F1
#
_cell.length_a   1.000
_cell.length_b   1.000
_cell.length_c   1.000
_cell.angle_alpha   90.00
_cell.angle_beta   90.00
_cell.angle_gamma   90.00
#
_symmetry.space_group_name_H-M   'P 1'
#
loop_
_entity.id
_entity.type
_entity.pdbx_description
1 polymer ?
#
loop_
_entity_poly.entity_id
_entity_poly.type
_entity_poly.pdbx_seq_one_letter_code
_entity_poly.pdbx_strand_id
1 'polypeptide(L)'
;MRFVRWPAESKIREECRARRRLCLLVVEHGAPPPERIGLYEDWVRPPIVPEDLQARVSQLEARVVLNEKPVLDPAGILFFRDSSVTLSMLQCEILSPLISRYSQVVYRDELQKILEQCGASASSNAIDLHVLRLRRRLQPLGLTLRNVWGRGFTIEPD
;
A
#
# COMPACT_ATOMS: atom_id res chain seq x y z
N MET A 1 2.48 9.31 -15.09
CA MET A 1 3.92 9.02 -15.18
C MET A 1 4.72 10.20 -15.77
N ARG A 2 6.06 10.23 -15.65
CA ARG A 2 6.98 11.20 -16.27
C ARG A 2 8.19 10.45 -16.86
N PHE A 3 8.60 10.77 -18.08
CA PHE A 3 9.89 10.33 -18.64
C PHE A 3 10.96 11.37 -18.30
N VAL A 4 12.13 10.93 -17.85
CA VAL A 4 13.22 11.81 -17.38
C VAL A 4 14.54 11.36 -17.98
N ARG A 5 15.28 12.28 -18.61
CA ARG A 5 16.60 12.00 -19.19
C ARG A 5 17.63 11.83 -18.08
N TRP A 6 18.29 10.68 -18.03
CA TRP A 6 19.30 10.39 -17.01
C TRP A 6 20.71 10.41 -17.62
N PRO A 7 21.68 11.17 -17.05
CA PRO A 7 21.63 11.91 -15.78
C PRO A 7 21.27 13.40 -15.92
N ALA A 8 21.06 13.90 -17.14
CA ALA A 8 20.89 15.33 -17.42
C ALA A 8 19.75 16.00 -16.64
N GLU A 9 18.65 15.28 -16.38
CA GLU A 9 17.48 15.75 -15.63
C GLU A 9 17.44 15.12 -14.22
N SER A 10 18.54 15.14 -13.46
CA SER A 10 18.56 14.62 -12.09
C SER A 10 17.60 15.36 -11.14
N LYS A 11 17.44 16.69 -11.28
CA LYS A 11 16.49 17.51 -10.50
C LYS A 11 15.03 17.11 -10.75
N ILE A 12 14.66 17.03 -12.04
CA ILE A 12 13.72 16.05 -12.64
C ILE A 12 13.23 14.91 -11.75
N ARG A 13 14.16 13.97 -11.59
CA ARG A 13 14.00 12.73 -10.86
C ARG A 13 13.74 12.96 -9.37
N GLU A 14 14.48 13.87 -8.73
CA GLU A 14 14.30 14.20 -7.32
C GLU A 14 12.90 14.74 -7.03
N GLU A 15 12.37 15.60 -7.90
CA GLU A 15 11.01 16.10 -7.81
C GLU A 15 9.95 15.01 -7.97
N CYS A 16 10.16 14.07 -8.90
CA CYS A 16 9.26 12.93 -9.07
C CYS A 16 9.26 12.05 -7.81
N ARG A 17 10.44 11.82 -7.22
CA ARG A 17 10.59 11.05 -5.97
C ARG A 17 9.89 11.74 -4.79
N ALA A 18 10.07 13.05 -4.63
CA ALA A 18 9.42 13.82 -3.56
C ALA A 18 7.88 13.76 -3.65
N ARG A 19 7.34 13.77 -4.87
CA ARG A 19 5.89 13.72 -5.12
C ARG A 19 5.34 12.30 -5.28
N ARG A 20 6.14 11.26 -5.07
CA ARG A 20 5.78 9.83 -5.33
C ARG A 20 5.16 9.63 -6.72
N ARG A 21 5.61 10.39 -7.70
CA ARG A 21 5.14 10.32 -9.09
C ARG A 21 5.95 9.26 -9.85
N LEU A 22 5.26 8.39 -10.56
CA LEU A 22 5.89 7.41 -11.46
C LEU A 22 6.84 8.07 -12.44
N CYS A 23 8.07 7.57 -12.50
CA CYS A 23 9.18 8.12 -13.28
C CYS A 23 9.90 7.02 -14.06
N LEU A 24 9.97 7.15 -15.39
CA LEU A 24 10.80 6.27 -16.23
C LEU A 24 12.06 7.03 -16.67
N LEU A 25 13.22 6.56 -16.21
CA LEU A 25 14.51 7.15 -16.51
C LEU A 25 15.01 6.65 -17.87
N VAL A 26 15.17 7.57 -18.81
CA VAL A 26 15.74 7.29 -20.13
C VAL A 26 17.24 7.56 -20.04
N VAL A 27 18.03 6.50 -19.96
CA VAL A 27 19.48 6.58 -19.78
C VAL A 27 20.13 7.03 -21.08
N GLU A 28 20.83 8.17 -21.03
CA GLU A 28 21.53 8.74 -22.16
C GLU A 28 22.68 7.85 -22.64
N HIS A 29 23.06 8.03 -23.90
CA HIS A 29 24.16 7.28 -24.49
C HIS A 29 25.47 7.52 -23.72
N GLY A 30 26.20 6.46 -23.41
CA GLY A 30 27.46 6.53 -22.64
C GLY A 30 27.29 6.76 -21.13
N ALA A 31 26.08 7.12 -20.65
CA ALA A 31 25.85 7.29 -19.22
C ALA A 31 25.69 5.94 -18.48
N PRO A 32 26.18 5.84 -17.23
CA PRO A 32 25.93 4.67 -16.40
C PRO A 32 24.44 4.60 -16.00
N PRO A 33 23.90 3.39 -15.79
CA PRO A 33 22.56 3.24 -15.22
C PRO A 33 22.51 3.85 -13.81
N PRO A 34 21.32 4.28 -13.34
CA PRO A 34 21.15 4.77 -11.97
C PRO A 34 21.46 3.67 -10.95
N GLU A 35 22.31 3.94 -9.97
CA GLU A 35 22.78 2.96 -8.98
C GLU A 35 21.66 2.39 -8.09
N ARG A 36 20.65 3.20 -7.79
CA ARG A 36 19.49 2.82 -6.98
C ARG A 36 18.23 3.27 -7.69
N ILE A 37 17.22 2.41 -7.67
CA ILE A 37 15.89 2.65 -8.23
C ILE A 37 14.86 2.53 -7.10
N GLY A 38 14.00 3.54 -6.96
CA GLY A 38 12.90 3.51 -5.99
C GLY A 38 11.66 2.77 -6.49
N LEU A 39 10.68 2.57 -5.60
CA LEU A 39 9.40 1.90 -5.92
C LEU A 39 8.67 2.54 -7.13
N TYR A 40 8.73 3.87 -7.24
CA TYR A 40 8.07 4.67 -8.28
C TYR A 40 8.98 4.93 -9.50
N GLU A 41 10.14 4.30 -9.60
CA GLU A 41 11.12 4.54 -10.66
C GLU A 41 11.42 3.27 -11.46
N ASP A 42 11.61 3.35 -12.76
CA ASP A 42 12.30 2.30 -13.54
C ASP A 42 13.19 2.97 -14.59
N TRP A 43 14.03 2.22 -15.30
CA TRP A 43 14.92 2.78 -16.31
C TRP A 43 15.00 1.95 -17.60
N VAL A 44 15.23 2.66 -18.70
CA VAL A 44 15.40 2.11 -20.05
C VAL A 44 16.57 2.79 -20.74
N ARG A 45 17.16 2.12 -21.74
CA ARG A 45 18.22 2.67 -22.58
C ARG A 45 17.81 2.61 -24.05
N PRO A 46 17.89 3.70 -24.81
CA PRO A 46 17.67 3.68 -26.25
C PRO A 46 18.78 2.93 -27.02
N PRO A 47 18.49 2.34 -28.19
CA PRO A 47 17.15 2.21 -28.77
C PRO A 47 16.32 1.17 -28.02
N ILE A 48 15.04 1.48 -27.79
CA ILE A 48 14.06 0.58 -27.19
C ILE A 48 12.85 0.54 -28.11
N VAL A 49 12.34 -0.66 -28.38
CA VAL A 49 11.13 -0.82 -29.19
C VAL A 49 9.89 -0.41 -28.39
N PRO A 50 8.82 0.10 -29.02
CA PRO A 50 7.62 0.57 -28.31
C PRO A 50 6.98 -0.49 -27.40
N GLU A 51 7.00 -1.76 -27.80
CA GLU A 51 6.43 -2.88 -27.05
C GLU A 51 7.16 -3.09 -25.71
N ASP A 52 8.50 -3.10 -25.75
CA ASP A 52 9.33 -3.23 -24.55
C ASP A 52 9.17 -2.00 -23.64
N LEU A 53 9.09 -0.81 -24.23
CA LEU A 53 8.84 0.41 -23.48
C LEU A 53 7.50 0.33 -22.74
N GLN A 54 6.44 -0.13 -23.43
CA GLN A 54 5.13 -0.29 -22.83
C GLN A 54 5.13 -1.35 -21.73
N ALA A 55 5.80 -2.49 -21.94
CA ALA A 55 5.95 -3.52 -20.92
C ALA A 55 6.61 -2.99 -19.65
N ARG A 56 7.66 -2.16 -19.78
CA ARG A 56 8.34 -1.50 -18.64
C ARG A 56 7.42 -0.55 -17.89
N VAL A 57 6.63 0.24 -18.62
CA VAL A 57 5.64 1.14 -18.03
C VAL A 57 4.60 0.36 -17.22
N SER A 58 4.02 -0.70 -17.81
CA SER A 58 3.02 -1.53 -17.14
C SER A 58 3.57 -2.24 -15.90
N GLN A 59 4.82 -2.73 -15.95
CA GLN A 59 5.48 -3.31 -14.78
C GLN A 59 5.70 -2.29 -13.66
N LEU A 60 6.11 -1.08 -14.00
CA LEU A 60 6.29 0.02 -13.04
C LEU A 60 4.97 0.39 -12.36
N GLU A 61 3.89 0.52 -13.13
CA GLU A 61 2.54 0.80 -12.63
C GLU A 61 2.04 -0.33 -11.71
N ALA A 62 2.12 -1.58 -12.16
CA ALA A 62 1.71 -2.75 -11.38
C ALA A 62 2.49 -2.85 -10.06
N ARG A 63 3.80 -2.55 -10.07
CA ARG A 63 4.61 -2.58 -8.85
C ARG A 63 4.13 -1.57 -7.81
N VAL A 64 3.73 -0.37 -8.23
CA VAL A 64 3.17 0.62 -7.29
C VAL A 64 1.83 0.16 -6.75
N VAL A 65 0.93 -0.36 -7.59
CA VAL A 65 -0.38 -0.88 -7.17
C VAL A 65 -0.27 -2.04 -6.17
N LEU A 66 0.77 -2.88 -6.31
CA LEU A 66 1.06 -3.98 -5.37
C LEU A 66 1.63 -3.49 -4.03
N ASN A 67 2.30 -2.34 -4.03
CA ASN A 67 2.94 -1.76 -2.83
C ASN A 67 2.16 -0.60 -2.23
N GLU A 68 0.99 -0.27 -2.80
CA GLU A 68 0.09 0.72 -2.26
C GLU A 68 -0.42 0.25 -0.90
N LYS A 69 -0.56 1.19 0.04
CA LYS A 69 -0.99 0.90 1.41
C LYS A 69 -2.35 1.55 1.65
N PRO A 70 -3.25 0.89 2.39
CA PRO A 70 -4.48 1.53 2.82
C PRO A 70 -4.18 2.76 3.67
N VAL A 71 -5.02 3.79 3.55
CA VAL A 71 -4.95 5.01 4.34
C VAL A 71 -6.29 5.21 5.03
N LEU A 72 -6.26 5.23 6.37
CA LEU A 72 -7.42 5.59 7.18
C LEU A 72 -7.37 7.08 7.46
N ASP A 73 -8.38 7.82 7.03
CA ASP A 73 -8.49 9.24 7.33
C ASP A 73 -9.09 9.50 8.73
N PRO A 74 -8.97 10.73 9.26
CA PRO A 74 -9.57 11.09 10.54
C PRO A 74 -11.11 11.10 10.56
N ALA A 75 -11.77 11.12 9.39
CA ALA A 75 -13.23 11.07 9.26
C ALA A 75 -13.79 9.64 9.30
N GLY A 76 -12.92 8.62 9.37
CA GLY A 76 -13.31 7.21 9.39
C GLY A 76 -13.53 6.62 7.99
N ILE A 77 -12.95 7.23 6.95
CA ILE A 77 -12.96 6.70 5.59
C ILE A 77 -11.62 6.00 5.35
N LEU A 78 -11.71 4.72 5.00
CA LEU A 78 -10.57 3.93 4.57
C LEU A 78 -10.47 3.99 3.05
N PHE A 79 -9.34 4.49 2.56
CA PHE A 79 -8.99 4.54 1.14
C PHE A 79 -7.98 3.44 0.82
N PHE A 80 -8.19 2.77 -0.31
CA PHE A 80 -7.20 1.86 -0.88
C PHE A 80 -7.41 1.78 -2.40
N ARG A 81 -6.36 2.11 -3.16
CA ARG A 81 -6.43 2.26 -4.62
C ARG A 81 -7.57 3.24 -4.98
N ASP A 82 -8.36 2.90 -5.98
CA ASP A 82 -9.48 3.72 -6.49
C ASP A 82 -10.79 3.53 -5.71
N SER A 83 -10.74 2.98 -4.49
CA SER A 83 -11.93 2.64 -3.71
C SER A 83 -11.86 3.15 -2.27
N SER A 84 -13.03 3.39 -1.68
CA SER A 84 -13.15 3.82 -0.29
C SER A 84 -14.36 3.22 0.41
N VAL A 85 -14.28 3.08 1.73
CA VAL A 85 -15.40 2.66 2.57
C VAL A 85 -15.43 3.47 3.87
N THR A 86 -16.62 3.78 4.35
CA THR A 86 -16.82 4.41 5.66
C THR A 86 -16.90 3.34 6.75
N LEU A 87 -16.21 3.60 7.85
CA LEU A 87 -16.09 2.73 9.01
C LEU A 87 -16.70 3.41 10.25
N SER A 88 -17.20 2.61 11.19
CA SER A 88 -17.56 3.13 12.51
C SER A 88 -16.31 3.44 13.33
N MET A 89 -16.44 4.26 14.37
CA MET A 89 -15.31 4.60 15.26
C MET A 89 -14.61 3.34 15.79
N LEU A 90 -15.37 2.35 16.27
CA LEU A 90 -14.80 1.09 16.74
C LEU A 90 -14.07 0.31 15.64
N GLN A 91 -14.55 0.35 14.39
CA GLN A 91 -13.86 -0.28 13.27
C GLN A 91 -12.56 0.43 12.93
N CYS A 92 -12.53 1.77 13.02
CA CYS A 92 -11.32 2.57 12.87
C CYS A 92 -10.27 2.21 13.92
N GLU A 93 -10.66 2.12 15.18
CA GLU A 93 -9.76 1.75 16.29
C GLU A 93 -9.14 0.36 16.10
N ILE A 94 -9.94 -0.63 15.67
CA ILE A 94 -9.43 -1.98 15.39
C ILE A 94 -8.50 -2.00 14.16
N LEU A 95 -8.82 -1.23 13.11
CA LEU A 95 -8.05 -1.23 11.86
C LEU A 95 -6.78 -0.38 11.92
N SER A 96 -6.75 0.67 12.74
CA SER A 96 -5.60 1.57 12.89
C SER A 96 -4.26 0.82 13.08
N PRO A 97 -4.12 -0.14 14.03
CA PRO A 97 -2.88 -0.91 14.20
C PRO A 97 -2.55 -1.82 13.01
N LEU A 98 -3.57 -2.37 12.33
CA LEU A 98 -3.41 -3.26 11.18
C LEU A 98 -2.94 -2.51 9.93
N ILE A 99 -3.48 -1.31 9.70
CA ILE A 99 -3.10 -0.43 8.59
C ILE A 99 -1.70 0.15 8.83
N SER A 100 -1.42 0.60 10.05
CA SER A 100 -0.11 1.14 10.42
C SER A 100 1.02 0.11 10.23
N ARG A 101 0.70 -1.17 10.45
CA ARG A 101 1.59 -2.31 10.25
C ARG A 101 1.09 -3.21 9.11
N TYR A 102 0.80 -2.59 7.96
CA TYR A 102 0.33 -3.29 6.76
C TYR A 102 1.19 -4.52 6.43
N SER A 103 0.55 -5.66 6.20
CA SER A 103 1.17 -6.97 5.97
C SER A 103 2.05 -7.50 7.12
N GLN A 104 1.87 -7.00 8.34
CA GLN A 104 2.51 -7.54 9.55
C GLN A 104 1.46 -7.96 10.58
N VAL A 105 1.86 -8.85 11.49
CA VAL A 105 0.96 -9.44 12.49
C VAL A 105 0.66 -8.44 13.59
N VAL A 106 -0.63 -8.20 13.83
CA VAL A 106 -1.16 -7.55 15.02
C VAL A 106 -1.69 -8.61 15.97
N TYR A 107 -1.17 -8.64 17.20
CA TYR A 107 -1.50 -9.69 18.17
C TYR A 107 -2.93 -9.55 18.69
N ARG A 108 -3.55 -10.69 19.04
CA ARG A 108 -4.91 -10.71 19.60
C ARG A 108 -5.03 -9.87 20.87
N ASP A 109 -4.08 -9.99 21.79
CA ASP A 109 -4.07 -9.25 23.06
C ASP A 109 -4.03 -7.72 22.86
N GLU A 110 -3.46 -7.26 21.74
CA GLU A 110 -3.43 -5.85 21.40
C GLU A 110 -4.83 -5.38 20.97
N LEU A 111 -5.50 -6.14 20.09
CA LEU A 111 -6.88 -5.85 19.70
C LEU A 111 -7.84 -5.94 20.88
N GLN A 112 -7.59 -6.87 21.80
CA GLN A 112 -8.34 -7.00 23.04
C GLN A 112 -8.29 -5.71 23.86
N LYS A 113 -7.07 -5.19 24.12
CA LYS A 113 -6.88 -3.94 24.86
C LYS A 113 -7.61 -2.76 24.22
N ILE A 114 -7.60 -2.67 22.89
CA ILE A 114 -8.32 -1.61 22.16
C ILE A 114 -9.83 -1.73 22.41
N LEU A 115 -10.41 -2.94 22.32
CA LEU A 115 -11.82 -3.14 22.59
C LEU A 115 -12.20 -2.78 24.04
N GLU A 116 -11.35 -3.14 25.01
CA GLU A 116 -11.55 -2.78 26.43
C GLU A 116 -11.55 -1.26 26.62
N GLN A 117 -10.61 -0.56 26.00
CA GLN A 117 -10.52 0.91 26.05
C GLN A 117 -11.74 1.60 25.41
N CYS A 118 -12.30 1.00 24.36
CA CYS A 118 -13.52 1.49 23.73
C CYS A 118 -14.81 1.08 24.45
N GLY A 119 -14.73 0.39 25.61
CA GLY A 119 -15.89 -0.09 26.34
C GLY A 119 -16.68 -1.20 25.64
N ALA A 120 -16.05 -1.89 24.67
CA ALA A 120 -16.64 -3.01 23.94
C ALA A 120 -16.29 -4.34 24.61
N SER A 121 -17.07 -5.40 24.30
CA SER A 121 -16.71 -6.75 24.75
C SER A 121 -15.39 -7.16 24.11
N ALA A 122 -14.41 -7.51 24.96
CA ALA A 122 -13.08 -7.88 24.53
C ALA A 122 -12.83 -9.40 24.59
N SER A 123 -13.91 -10.19 24.69
CA SER A 123 -13.78 -11.65 24.63
C SER A 123 -13.20 -12.10 23.28
N SER A 124 -12.50 -13.24 23.25
CA SER A 124 -11.96 -13.80 21.99
C SER A 124 -13.04 -13.94 20.90
N ASN A 125 -14.25 -14.38 21.30
CA ASN A 125 -15.40 -14.47 20.39
C ASN A 125 -15.85 -13.10 19.86
N ALA A 126 -15.79 -12.05 20.68
CA ALA A 126 -16.13 -10.70 20.23
C ALA A 126 -15.13 -10.18 19.20
N ILE A 127 -13.83 -10.41 19.40
CA ILE A 127 -12.78 -10.07 18.43
C ILE A 127 -13.08 -10.76 17.08
N ASP A 128 -13.37 -12.06 17.09
CA ASP A 128 -13.69 -12.81 15.86
C ASP A 128 -14.93 -12.27 15.14
N LEU A 129 -15.96 -11.84 15.86
CA LEU A 129 -17.14 -11.19 15.28
C LEU A 129 -16.81 -9.83 14.65
N HIS A 130 -15.96 -9.02 15.29
CA HIS A 130 -15.50 -7.76 14.72
C HIS A 130 -14.66 -7.99 13.46
N VAL A 131 -13.74 -8.94 13.49
CA VAL A 131 -12.93 -9.37 12.34
C VAL A 131 -13.82 -9.86 11.19
N LEU A 132 -14.84 -10.66 11.48
CA LEU A 132 -15.79 -11.14 10.47
C LEU A 132 -16.53 -9.98 9.78
N ARG A 133 -16.99 -8.99 10.57
CA ARG A 133 -17.67 -7.79 10.04
C ARG A 133 -16.72 -6.93 9.22
N LEU A 134 -15.48 -6.76 9.67
CA LEU A 134 -14.45 -6.02 8.95
C LEU A 134 -14.11 -6.68 7.62
N ARG A 135 -13.95 -8.01 7.56
CA ARG A 135 -13.74 -8.73 6.29
C ARG A 135 -14.78 -8.39 5.23
N ARG A 136 -16.06 -8.40 5.60
CA ARG A 136 -17.15 -8.05 4.67
C ARG A 136 -17.09 -6.59 4.23
N ARG A 137 -16.64 -5.69 5.10
CA ARG A 137 -16.48 -4.26 4.79
C ARG A 137 -15.26 -3.95 3.93
N LEU A 138 -14.20 -4.75 4.05
CA LEU A 138 -12.94 -4.58 3.31
C LEU A 138 -12.95 -5.24 1.93
N GLN A 139 -13.82 -6.22 1.72
CA GLN A 139 -13.97 -6.94 0.44
C GLN A 139 -14.10 -6.01 -0.79
N PRO A 140 -14.93 -4.95 -0.78
CA PRO A 140 -15.04 -4.01 -1.90
C PRO A 140 -13.75 -3.23 -2.20
N LEU A 141 -12.83 -3.13 -1.22
CA LEU A 141 -11.52 -2.51 -1.42
C LEU A 141 -10.50 -3.48 -2.02
N GLY A 142 -10.78 -4.78 -2.10
CA GLY A 142 -9.75 -5.77 -2.40
C GLY A 142 -8.69 -5.87 -1.29
N LEU A 143 -9.12 -5.71 -0.04
CA LEU A 143 -8.31 -5.93 1.16
C LEU A 143 -8.80 -7.17 1.91
N THR A 144 -7.87 -8.03 2.28
CA THR A 144 -8.16 -9.28 2.98
C THR A 144 -7.53 -9.29 4.37
N LEU A 145 -8.38 -9.48 5.37
CA LEU A 145 -7.98 -9.59 6.77
C LEU A 145 -7.75 -11.08 7.13
N ARG A 146 -6.49 -11.51 7.16
CA ARG A 146 -6.09 -12.91 7.40
C ARG A 146 -5.90 -13.20 8.89
N ASN A 147 -6.17 -14.45 9.27
CA ASN A 147 -5.89 -14.94 10.62
C ASN A 147 -4.51 -15.61 10.62
N VAL A 148 -3.66 -15.22 11.56
CA VAL A 148 -2.37 -15.88 11.80
C VAL A 148 -2.54 -16.77 13.02
N TRP A 149 -2.59 -18.07 12.76
CA TRP A 149 -2.98 -19.08 13.74
C TRP A 149 -2.18 -18.94 15.04
N GLY A 150 -2.88 -18.86 16.18
CA GLY A 150 -2.29 -18.72 17.51
C GLY A 150 -1.62 -17.37 17.81
N ARG A 151 -1.67 -16.37 16.90
CA ARG A 151 -1.01 -15.08 17.12
C ARG A 151 -1.95 -13.88 17.03
N GLY A 152 -2.68 -13.76 15.92
CA GLY A 152 -3.25 -12.46 15.59
C GLY A 152 -3.86 -12.37 14.20
N PHE A 153 -3.85 -11.16 13.66
CA PHE A 153 -4.42 -10.85 12.35
C PHE A 153 -3.45 -10.01 11.52
N THR A 154 -3.55 -10.15 10.20
CA THR A 154 -2.82 -9.32 9.22
C THR A 154 -3.82 -8.76 8.22
N ILE A 155 -3.51 -7.60 7.65
CA ILE A 155 -4.24 -7.05 6.50
C ILE A 155 -3.29 -6.96 5.31
N GLU A 156 -3.76 -7.46 4.17
CA GLU A 156 -3.00 -7.64 2.94
C GLU A 156 -3.91 -7.34 1.74
N PRO A 157 -3.35 -7.05 0.56
CA PRO A 157 -4.15 -6.97 -0.65
C PRO A 157 -4.70 -8.38 -0.98
N ASP A 158 -5.90 -8.42 -1.56
CA ASP A 158 -6.51 -9.67 -2.04
C ASP A 158 -5.75 -10.27 -3.23
#